data_AF-A0A971BQL3-F1
#
_entry.id   AF-A0A971BQL3-F1
#
_cell.length_a   1.000
_cell.length_b   1.000
_cell.length_c   1.000
_cell.angle_alpha   90.00
_cell.angle_beta   90.00
_cell.angle_gamma   90.00
#
_symmetry.space_group_name_H-M   'P 1'
#
loop_
_entity.id
_entity.type
_entity.pdbx_description
1 polymer ?
#
loop_
_entity_poly.entity_id
_entity_poly.type
_entity_poly.pdbx_seq_one_letter_code
_entity_poly.pdbx_strand_id
1 'polypeptide(L)'
;MNNSIIKWIFVPITIILIIITLIGVSMLSAQNNQLEQADQRISSLEEQLASATQQIGSLQSNIAEVDSLKSSIDALEETIQNLDGQTGTGTALTDIAGVVKDVRTGVVAINTTTVYTYGWGSFTYDYEVEGAGSGWIIDESGIIVTNYHVIKDVDAIKVKLDNGNIYDVDLETVYYNELADIAIFKIEADNLSALKIGNASALAVGDWVVAMGNSLDMGVSAKEGIVSQLHVS
;
A
#
# COMPACT_ATOMS: atom_id res chain seq x y z
N MET A 1 -9.44 48.45 107.54
CA MET A 1 -8.43 47.90 106.60
C MET A 1 -8.98 48.00 105.19
N ASN A 2 -8.11 48.29 104.22
CA ASN A 2 -8.41 49.07 103.01
C ASN A 2 -9.17 48.30 101.92
N ASN A 3 -10.46 48.58 101.73
CA ASN A 3 -11.28 48.03 100.63
C ASN A 3 -10.78 48.44 99.22
N SER A 4 -9.92 49.46 99.11
CA SER A 4 -9.33 49.83 97.82
C SER A 4 -8.22 48.87 97.39
N ILE A 5 -7.40 48.32 98.30
CA ILE A 5 -6.29 47.40 97.92
C ILE A 5 -6.84 46.08 97.37
N ILE A 6 -7.94 45.58 97.93
CA ILE A 6 -8.64 44.38 97.44
C ILE A 6 -9.20 44.66 96.02
N LYS A 7 -9.83 45.82 95.77
CA LYS A 7 -10.33 46.17 94.43
C LYS A 7 -9.22 46.27 93.37
N TRP A 8 -8.05 46.84 93.71
CA TRP A 8 -6.94 46.98 92.76
C TRP A 8 -6.24 45.66 92.39
N ILE A 9 -6.33 44.62 93.23
CA ILE A 9 -5.76 43.29 92.96
C ILE A 9 -6.77 42.37 92.25
N PHE A 10 -8.04 42.39 92.65
CA PHE A 10 -9.04 41.47 92.09
C PHE A 10 -9.49 41.86 90.67
N VAL A 11 -9.55 43.15 90.34
CA VAL A 11 -9.93 43.63 89.00
C VAL A 11 -9.00 43.09 87.89
N PRO A 12 -7.66 43.23 87.95
CA PRO A 12 -6.79 42.70 86.91
C PRO A 12 -6.84 41.17 86.79
N ILE A 13 -7.00 40.44 87.90
CA ILE A 13 -7.15 38.97 87.89
C ILE A 13 -8.43 38.56 87.15
N THR A 14 -9.55 39.24 87.40
CA THR A 14 -10.81 38.95 86.68
C THR A 14 -10.73 39.26 85.19
N ILE A 15 -10.04 40.34 84.81
CA ILE A 15 -9.82 40.68 83.39
C ILE A 15 -8.96 39.62 82.71
N ILE A 16 -7.89 39.14 83.36
CA ILE A 16 -7.03 38.06 82.83
C ILE A 16 -7.82 36.76 82.64
N LEU A 17 -8.65 36.38 83.62
CA LEU A 17 -9.52 35.19 83.51
C LEU A 17 -10.50 35.31 82.33
N ILE A 18 -11.12 36.48 82.15
CA ILE A 18 -12.02 36.74 81.02
C ILE A 18 -11.27 36.60 79.69
N ILE A 19 -10.08 37.19 79.58
CA ILE A 19 -9.24 37.09 78.36
C ILE A 19 -8.88 35.63 78.05
N ILE A 20 -8.46 34.85 79.06
CA ILE A 20 -8.14 33.41 78.89
C ILE A 20 -9.37 32.64 78.39
N THR A 21 -10.56 32.90 78.95
CA THR A 21 -11.79 32.23 78.49
C THR A 21 -12.17 32.63 77.06
N LEU A 22 -12.02 33.90 76.69
CA LEU A 22 -12.28 34.37 75.32
C LEU A 22 -11.32 33.76 74.30
N ILE A 23 -10.03 33.67 74.63
CA ILE A 23 -9.03 33.00 73.79
C ILE A 23 -9.36 31.52 73.66
N GLY A 24 -9.71 30.84 74.76
CA GLY A 24 -10.09 29.43 74.76
C GLY A 24 -11.33 29.15 73.90
N VAL A 25 -12.37 29.98 74.01
CA VAL A 25 -13.59 29.87 73.20
C VAL A 25 -13.31 30.14 71.72
N SER A 26 -12.47 31.14 71.41
CA SER A 26 -12.04 31.44 70.03
C SER A 26 -11.21 30.30 69.43
N MET A 27 -10.32 29.70 70.21
CA MET A 27 -9.50 28.57 69.77
C MET A 27 -10.34 27.31 69.57
N LEU A 28 -11.31 27.05 70.46
CA LEU A 28 -12.25 25.94 70.32
C LEU A 28 -13.17 26.13 69.11
N SER A 29 -13.66 27.34 68.85
CA SER A 29 -14.47 27.62 67.65
C SER A 29 -13.66 27.47 66.37
N ALA A 30 -12.39 27.89 66.38
CA ALA A 30 -11.48 27.67 65.26
C ALA A 30 -11.23 26.17 64.99
N GLN A 31 -11.06 25.36 66.05
CA GLN A 31 -10.93 23.90 65.92
C GLN A 31 -12.20 23.25 65.37
N ASN A 32 -13.38 23.65 65.84
CA ASN A 32 -14.65 23.12 65.33
C ASN A 32 -14.87 23.45 63.85
N ASN A 33 -14.56 24.68 63.42
CA ASN A 33 -14.64 25.05 62.01
C ASN A 33 -13.66 24.25 61.13
N GLN A 34 -12.47 23.94 61.66
CA GLN A 34 -11.52 23.08 60.94
C GLN A 34 -12.02 21.64 60.82
N LEU A 35 -12.67 21.11 61.86
CA LEU A 35 -13.28 19.77 61.82
C LEU A 35 -14.42 19.71 60.79
N GLU A 36 -15.30 20.71 60.76
CA GLU A 36 -16.38 20.76 59.78
C GLU A 36 -15.85 20.84 58.34
N GLN A 37 -14.79 21.62 58.12
CA GLN A 37 -14.11 21.65 56.81
C GLN A 37 -13.44 20.32 56.46
N ALA A 38 -12.89 19.60 57.45
CA ALA A 38 -12.29 18.29 57.23
C ALA A 38 -13.37 17.27 56.82
N ASP A 39 -14.53 17.27 57.48
CA ASP A 39 -15.65 16.38 57.16
C ASP A 39 -16.20 16.63 55.73
N GLN A 40 -16.33 17.89 55.33
CA GLN A 40 -16.74 18.25 53.96
C GLN A 40 -15.72 17.77 52.90
N ARG A 41 -14.42 17.88 53.20
CA ARG A 41 -13.37 17.36 52.31
C ARG A 41 -13.42 15.84 52.22
N ILE A 42 -13.65 15.14 53.33
CA ILE A 42 -13.79 13.68 53.33
C ILE A 42 -14.96 13.26 52.46
N SER A 43 -16.13 13.89 52.63
CA SER A 43 -17.33 13.59 51.82
C SER A 43 -17.09 13.79 50.31
N SER A 44 -16.47 14.90 49.91
CA SER A 44 -16.17 15.11 48.48
C SER A 44 -15.10 14.17 47.93
N LEU A 45 -14.14 13.72 48.75
CA LEU A 45 -13.17 12.70 48.36
C LEU A 45 -13.82 11.32 48.21
N GLU A 46 -14.77 10.96 49.08
CA GLU A 46 -15.54 9.71 48.97
C GLU A 46 -16.38 9.68 47.68
N GLU A 47 -17.00 10.80 47.31
CA GLU A 47 -17.74 10.94 46.05
C GLU A 47 -16.81 10.80 44.83
N GLN A 48 -15.65 11.46 44.87
CA GLN A 48 -14.64 11.32 43.82
C GLN A 48 -14.14 9.88 43.69
N LEU A 49 -13.93 9.19 44.81
CA LEU A 49 -13.50 7.78 44.82
C LEU A 49 -14.58 6.85 44.26
N ALA A 50 -15.86 7.10 44.59
CA ALA A 50 -16.98 6.34 44.02
C ALA A 50 -17.06 6.52 42.49
N SER A 51 -16.94 7.77 42.01
CA SER A 51 -16.90 8.10 40.59
C SER A 51 -15.70 7.45 39.87
N ALA A 52 -14.51 7.54 40.46
CA ALA A 52 -13.29 6.91 39.93
C ALA A 52 -13.43 5.37 39.86
N THR A 53 -14.05 4.74 40.87
CA THR A 53 -14.31 3.29 40.87
C THR A 53 -15.24 2.89 39.74
N GLN A 54 -16.30 3.68 39.49
CA GLN A 54 -17.20 3.45 38.36
C GLN A 54 -16.49 3.58 37.01
N GLN A 55 -15.62 4.59 36.85
CA GLN A 55 -14.81 4.77 35.64
C GLN A 55 -13.83 3.62 35.41
N ILE A 56 -13.21 3.09 36.47
CA ILE A 56 -12.34 1.92 36.36
C ILE A 56 -13.15 0.70 35.88
N GLY A 57 -14.37 0.52 36.37
CA GLY A 57 -15.26 -0.56 35.92
C GLY A 57 -15.61 -0.47 34.44
N SER A 58 -15.93 0.73 33.93
CA SER A 58 -16.21 0.90 32.49
C SER A 58 -14.97 0.68 31.63
N LEU A 59 -13.79 1.14 32.08
CA LEU A 59 -12.53 0.87 31.40
C LEU A 59 -12.19 -0.63 31.36
N GLN A 60 -12.45 -1.36 32.44
CA GLN A 60 -12.27 -2.82 32.47
C GLN A 60 -13.19 -3.53 31.46
N SER A 61 -14.44 -3.07 31.32
CA SER A 61 -15.36 -3.58 30.30
C SER A 61 -14.84 -3.35 28.88
N ASN A 62 -14.33 -2.15 28.60
CA ASN A 62 -13.75 -1.84 27.28
C ASN A 62 -12.50 -2.68 26.98
N ILE A 63 -11.66 -2.95 27.99
CA ILE A 63 -10.50 -3.83 27.84
C ILE A 63 -10.94 -5.25 27.48
N ALA A 64 -11.95 -5.79 28.18
CA ALA A 64 -12.49 -7.11 27.88
C ALA A 64 -13.06 -7.20 26.45
N GLU A 65 -13.70 -6.12 25.97
CA GLU A 65 -14.17 -6.02 24.58
C GLU A 65 -12.98 -6.04 23.59
N VAL A 66 -11.92 -5.27 23.85
CA VAL A 66 -10.71 -5.27 23.03
C VAL A 66 -10.05 -6.66 22.97
N ASP A 67 -10.00 -7.38 24.08
CA ASP A 67 -9.43 -8.74 24.11
C ASP A 67 -10.28 -9.75 23.31
N SER A 68 -11.60 -9.59 23.35
CA SER A 68 -12.50 -10.39 22.51
C SER A 68 -12.34 -10.07 21.00
N LEU A 69 -12.11 -8.79 20.67
CA LEU A 69 -11.84 -8.36 19.29
C LEU A 69 -10.50 -8.91 18.80
N LYS A 70 -9.45 -8.88 19.63
CA LYS A 70 -8.16 -9.50 19.29
C LYS A 70 -8.31 -10.99 19.02
N SER A 71 -9.01 -11.70 19.89
CA SER A 71 -9.28 -13.14 19.69
C SER A 71 -10.05 -13.41 18.39
N SER A 72 -10.95 -12.51 18.01
CA SER A 72 -11.68 -12.59 16.73
C SER A 72 -10.77 -12.29 15.53
N ILE A 73 -9.83 -11.36 15.67
CA ILE A 73 -8.81 -11.07 14.65
C ILE A 73 -7.88 -12.27 14.47
N ASP A 74 -7.37 -12.85 15.56
CA ASP A 74 -6.50 -14.04 15.50
C ASP A 74 -7.19 -15.20 14.78
N ALA A 75 -8.48 -15.44 15.07
CA ALA A 75 -9.29 -16.45 14.39
C ALA A 75 -9.54 -16.13 12.90
N LEU A 76 -9.70 -14.85 12.55
CA LEU A 76 -9.81 -14.40 11.16
C LEU A 76 -8.47 -14.56 10.42
N GLU A 77 -7.34 -14.24 11.05
CA GLU A 77 -6.00 -14.43 10.49
C GLU A 77 -5.72 -15.92 10.24
N GLU A 78 -6.10 -16.81 11.16
CA GLU A 78 -6.02 -18.26 10.96
C GLU A 78 -6.93 -18.71 9.80
N THR A 79 -8.14 -18.16 9.69
CA THR A 79 -9.04 -18.43 8.57
C THR A 79 -8.44 -17.97 7.24
N ILE A 80 -7.82 -16.79 7.19
CA ILE A 80 -7.15 -16.25 6.00
C ILE A 80 -5.95 -17.12 5.62
N GLN A 81 -5.13 -17.55 6.57
CA GLN A 81 -4.00 -18.46 6.30
C GLN A 81 -4.47 -19.81 5.77
N ASN A 82 -5.58 -20.34 6.30
CA ASN A 82 -6.17 -21.57 5.79
C ASN A 82 -6.80 -21.39 4.40
N LEU A 83 -7.34 -20.20 4.10
CA LEU A 83 -7.80 -19.84 2.76
C LEU A 83 -6.63 -19.72 1.77
N ASP A 84 -5.49 -19.16 2.18
CA ASP A 84 -4.26 -19.09 1.35
C ASP A 84 -3.60 -20.47 1.17
N GLY A 85 -3.76 -21.37 2.15
CA GLY A 85 -3.41 -22.79 2.02
C GLY A 85 -4.38 -23.60 1.14
N GLN A 86 -5.60 -23.09 0.91
CA GLN A 86 -6.64 -23.68 0.06
C GLN A 86 -6.79 -22.99 -1.32
N THR A 87 -6.04 -21.94 -1.62
CA THR A 87 -5.92 -21.33 -2.98
C THR A 87 -4.95 -22.10 -3.90
N GLY A 88 -4.71 -23.37 -3.62
CA GLY A 88 -4.52 -24.34 -4.68
C GLY A 88 -5.86 -24.61 -5.36
N THR A 89 -6.08 -24.06 -6.57
CA THR A 89 -7.22 -24.34 -7.48
C THR A 89 -8.54 -23.57 -7.26
N GLY A 90 -8.49 -22.28 -6.91
CA GLY A 90 -9.68 -21.41 -6.92
C GLY A 90 -9.32 -19.96 -7.21
N THR A 91 -9.55 -19.53 -8.45
CA THR A 91 -9.29 -18.20 -9.02
C THR A 91 -9.84 -17.07 -8.15
N ALA A 92 -9.01 -16.50 -7.27
CA ALA A 92 -9.16 -15.11 -6.87
C ALA A 92 -9.24 -14.30 -8.17
N LEU A 93 -10.25 -13.43 -8.29
CA LEU A 93 -10.43 -12.53 -9.44
C LEU A 93 -9.05 -11.98 -9.82
N THR A 94 -8.55 -12.43 -10.97
CA THR A 94 -7.15 -12.30 -11.36
C THR A 94 -6.71 -10.85 -11.17
N ASP A 95 -5.66 -10.60 -10.37
CA ASP A 95 -5.08 -9.26 -10.23
C ASP A 95 -4.39 -8.87 -11.54
N ILE A 96 -5.21 -8.52 -12.54
CA ILE A 96 -4.76 -8.14 -13.88
C ILE A 96 -3.86 -6.90 -13.78
N ALA A 97 -4.14 -5.99 -12.85
CA ALA A 97 -3.32 -4.82 -12.63
C ALA A 97 -1.91 -5.20 -12.15
N GLY A 98 -1.80 -6.15 -11.22
CA GLY A 98 -0.52 -6.75 -10.80
C GLY A 98 0.22 -7.41 -11.95
N VAL A 99 -0.46 -8.26 -12.72
CA VAL A 99 0.12 -8.93 -13.89
C VAL A 99 0.66 -7.93 -14.92
N VAL A 100 -0.14 -6.91 -15.26
CA VAL A 100 0.29 -5.86 -16.20
C VAL A 100 1.46 -5.07 -15.64
N LYS A 101 1.43 -4.71 -14.35
CA LYS A 101 2.52 -3.98 -13.70
C LYS A 101 3.84 -4.74 -13.76
N ASP A 102 3.81 -6.05 -13.55
CA ASP A 102 5.00 -6.90 -13.50
C ASP A 102 5.56 -7.21 -14.89
N VAL A 103 4.70 -7.31 -15.91
CA VAL A 103 5.09 -7.74 -17.26
C VAL A 103 5.37 -6.57 -18.21
N ARG A 104 4.77 -5.38 -18.00
CA ARG A 104 4.83 -4.26 -18.97
C ARG A 104 6.24 -3.87 -19.39
N THR A 105 7.25 -3.98 -18.52
CA THR A 105 8.64 -3.60 -18.82
C THR A 105 9.33 -4.56 -19.79
N GLY A 106 8.83 -5.79 -19.92
CA GLY A 106 9.29 -6.76 -20.90
C GLY A 106 8.57 -6.69 -22.26
N VAL A 107 7.59 -5.78 -22.41
CA VAL A 107 6.86 -5.55 -23.67
C VAL A 107 7.45 -4.32 -24.36
N VAL A 108 7.79 -4.44 -25.64
CA VAL A 108 8.44 -3.40 -26.42
C VAL A 108 7.62 -2.98 -27.63
N ALA A 109 7.80 -1.73 -28.08
CA ALA A 109 7.32 -1.29 -29.39
C ALA A 109 8.37 -1.62 -30.46
N ILE A 110 7.91 -2.11 -31.61
CA ILE A 110 8.72 -2.35 -32.79
C ILE A 110 8.23 -1.41 -33.87
N ASN A 111 9.11 -0.53 -34.35
CA ASN A 111 8.85 0.35 -35.48
C ASN A 111 9.73 -0.09 -36.63
N THR A 112 9.15 -0.21 -37.82
CA THR A 112 9.87 -0.64 -39.01
C THR A 112 9.78 0.43 -40.10
N THR A 113 10.78 0.45 -40.96
CA THR A 113 10.81 1.35 -42.11
C THR A 113 11.14 0.54 -43.35
N THR A 114 10.30 0.66 -44.37
CA THR A 114 10.56 0.14 -45.72
C THR A 114 10.75 1.30 -46.67
N VAL A 115 11.86 1.31 -47.39
CA VAL A 115 12.24 2.31 -48.38
C VAL A 115 11.93 1.76 -49.75
N TYR A 116 11.05 2.45 -50.47
CA TYR A 116 10.74 2.11 -51.84
C TYR A 116 11.36 3.14 -52.78
N THR A 117 12.24 2.66 -53.66
CA THR A 117 12.89 3.49 -54.68
C THR A 117 12.12 3.41 -55.99
N TYR A 118 11.57 4.54 -56.45
CA TYR A 118 10.99 4.69 -57.78
C TYR A 118 11.96 5.43 -58.70
N GLY A 119 12.23 4.87 -59.89
CA GLY A 119 13.08 5.49 -60.90
C GLY A 119 12.34 5.75 -62.21
N TRP A 120 12.51 6.94 -62.78
CA TRP A 120 12.14 7.24 -64.18
C TRP A 120 13.30 7.94 -64.90
N GLY A 121 13.92 7.25 -65.87
CA GLY A 121 15.11 7.75 -66.54
C GLY A 121 16.28 7.90 -65.56
N SER A 122 16.92 9.07 -65.53
CA SER A 122 18.04 9.37 -64.61
C SER A 122 17.60 9.88 -63.23
N PHE A 123 16.30 9.91 -62.93
CA PHE A 123 15.78 10.39 -61.65
C PHE A 123 15.32 9.22 -60.79
N THR A 124 15.76 9.17 -59.54
CA THR A 124 15.27 8.27 -58.49
C THR A 124 14.68 9.07 -57.35
N TYR A 125 13.58 8.60 -56.78
CA TYR A 125 12.96 9.14 -55.58
C TYR A 125 12.65 8.00 -54.62
N ASP A 126 13.11 8.15 -53.39
CA ASP A 126 12.81 7.23 -52.30
C ASP A 126 11.61 7.77 -51.52
N TYR A 127 10.71 6.89 -51.11
CA TYR A 127 9.72 7.20 -50.10
C TYR A 127 9.72 6.09 -49.05
N GLU A 128 9.57 6.50 -47.81
CA GLU A 128 9.59 5.62 -46.65
C GLU A 128 8.14 5.28 -46.25
N VAL A 129 7.92 4.01 -45.93
CA VAL A 129 6.69 3.50 -45.34
C VAL A 129 7.01 2.98 -43.95
N GLU A 130 6.31 3.50 -42.95
CA GLU A 130 6.47 3.08 -41.57
C GLU A 130 5.51 1.92 -41.25
N GLY A 131 6.04 0.92 -40.53
CA GLY A 131 5.30 -0.17 -39.92
C GLY A 131 5.43 -0.12 -38.40
N ALA A 132 4.49 -0.75 -37.70
CA ALA A 132 4.49 -0.74 -36.24
C ALA A 132 3.90 -2.05 -35.68
N GLY A 133 4.50 -2.53 -34.59
CA GLY A 133 4.21 -3.82 -33.98
C GLY A 133 4.72 -3.92 -32.55
N SER A 134 4.51 -5.07 -31.93
CA SER A 134 4.92 -5.33 -30.54
C SER A 134 5.98 -6.43 -30.50
N GLY A 135 6.82 -6.42 -29.47
CA GLY A 135 7.73 -7.52 -29.16
C GLY A 135 7.78 -7.81 -27.66
N TRP A 136 8.39 -8.93 -27.32
CA TRP A 136 8.58 -9.37 -25.94
C TRP A 136 10.03 -9.76 -25.69
N ILE A 137 10.63 -9.19 -24.64
CA ILE A 137 11.98 -9.55 -24.19
C ILE A 137 11.88 -10.90 -23.48
N ILE A 138 12.57 -11.91 -23.98
CA ILE A 138 12.54 -13.29 -23.43
C ILE A 138 13.84 -13.68 -22.72
N ASP A 139 14.87 -12.85 -22.82
CA ASP A 139 16.17 -13.06 -22.17
C ASP A 139 16.79 -11.71 -21.78
N GLU A 140 17.45 -11.66 -20.61
CA GLU A 140 18.06 -10.42 -20.08
C GLU A 140 19.22 -9.91 -20.94
N SER A 141 19.80 -10.74 -21.80
CA SER A 141 20.79 -10.34 -22.79
C SER A 141 20.21 -9.54 -23.96
N GLY A 142 18.89 -9.36 -24.03
CA GLY A 142 18.22 -8.55 -25.05
C GLY A 142 17.63 -9.33 -26.21
N ILE A 143 17.37 -10.63 -26.04
CA ILE A 143 16.65 -11.42 -27.03
C ILE A 143 15.16 -11.03 -27.00
N ILE A 144 14.65 -10.64 -28.16
CA ILE A 144 13.27 -10.22 -28.35
C ILE A 144 12.59 -11.13 -29.38
N VAL A 145 11.36 -11.54 -29.08
CA VAL A 145 10.49 -12.26 -30.03
C VAL A 145 9.37 -11.35 -30.52
N THR A 146 9.00 -11.48 -31.79
CA THR A 146 7.87 -10.82 -32.43
C THR A 146 7.30 -11.70 -33.55
N ASN A 147 6.31 -11.20 -34.28
CA ASN A 147 5.81 -11.85 -35.49
C ASN A 147 6.71 -11.57 -36.69
N TYR A 148 6.86 -12.56 -37.57
CA TYR A 148 7.65 -12.40 -38.79
C TYR A 148 7.05 -11.32 -39.70
N HIS A 149 5.72 -11.26 -39.85
CA HIS A 149 5.06 -10.27 -40.69
C HIS A 149 5.30 -8.81 -40.25
N VAL A 150 5.67 -8.57 -38.98
CA VAL A 150 6.01 -7.23 -38.46
C VAL A 150 7.33 -6.74 -39.05
N ILE A 151 8.27 -7.67 -39.30
CA ILE A 151 9.66 -7.38 -39.69
C ILE A 151 9.98 -7.86 -41.11
N LYS A 152 8.96 -8.29 -41.87
CA LYS A 152 9.12 -8.81 -43.23
C LYS A 152 9.38 -7.68 -44.22
N ASP A 153 10.40 -7.87 -45.08
CA ASP A 153 10.73 -6.97 -46.19
C ASP A 153 10.91 -5.49 -45.73
N VAL A 154 11.59 -5.31 -44.59
CA VAL A 154 11.88 -4.00 -43.99
C VAL A 154 13.37 -3.67 -44.13
N ASP A 155 13.68 -2.38 -44.27
CA ASP A 155 15.05 -1.86 -44.39
C ASP A 155 15.63 -1.43 -43.03
N ALA A 156 14.77 -1.15 -42.05
CA ALA A 156 15.18 -0.84 -40.70
C ALA A 156 14.15 -1.32 -39.67
N ILE A 157 14.66 -1.70 -38.49
CA ILE A 157 13.87 -2.03 -37.30
C ILE A 157 14.40 -1.24 -36.12
N LYS A 158 13.51 -0.56 -35.41
CA LYS A 158 13.79 0.14 -34.16
C LYS A 158 12.91 -0.40 -33.05
N VAL A 159 13.54 -0.76 -31.94
CA VAL A 159 12.88 -1.21 -30.73
C VAL A 159 12.83 -0.07 -29.72
N LYS A 160 11.66 0.22 -29.17
CA LYS A 160 11.51 1.14 -28.05
C LYS A 160 11.05 0.41 -26.79
N LEU A 161 11.83 0.57 -25.73
CA LEU A 161 11.56 -0.01 -24.41
C LEU A 161 10.54 0.83 -23.63
N ASP A 162 9.98 0.27 -22.55
CA ASP A 162 9.03 0.97 -21.65
C ASP A 162 9.63 2.24 -21.01
N ASN A 163 10.95 2.28 -20.81
CA ASN A 163 11.66 3.46 -20.31
C ASN A 163 11.87 4.57 -21.36
N GLY A 164 11.46 4.32 -22.62
CA GLY A 164 11.58 5.26 -23.74
C GLY A 164 12.88 5.16 -24.53
N ASN A 165 13.86 4.34 -24.10
CA ASN A 165 15.10 4.12 -24.85
C ASN A 165 14.82 3.41 -26.17
N ILE A 166 15.55 3.79 -27.22
CA ILE A 166 15.41 3.26 -28.58
C ILE A 166 16.71 2.57 -28.99
N TYR A 167 16.59 1.41 -29.62
CA TYR A 167 17.69 0.59 -30.09
C TYR A 167 17.45 0.18 -31.55
N ASP A 168 18.46 0.33 -32.39
CA ASP A 168 18.46 -0.21 -33.75
C ASP A 168 18.77 -1.71 -33.70
N VAL A 169 18.13 -2.48 -34.58
CA VAL A 169 18.37 -3.92 -34.73
C VAL A 169 19.20 -4.18 -35.97
N ASP A 170 20.24 -5.00 -35.84
CA ASP A 170 21.00 -5.50 -36.98
C ASP A 170 20.19 -6.58 -37.72
N LEU A 171 19.75 -6.25 -38.94
CA LEU A 171 18.94 -7.14 -39.78
C LEU A 171 19.65 -8.46 -40.11
N GLU A 172 20.98 -8.49 -40.14
CA GLU A 172 21.74 -9.72 -40.39
C GLU A 172 21.63 -10.73 -39.24
N THR A 173 21.21 -10.26 -38.05
CA THR A 173 21.06 -11.08 -36.84
C THR A 173 19.64 -11.57 -36.60
N VAL A 174 18.70 -11.24 -37.49
CA VAL A 174 17.29 -11.66 -37.38
C VAL A 174 17.14 -13.11 -37.82
N TYR A 175 16.62 -13.94 -36.92
CA TYR A 175 16.20 -15.30 -37.21
C TYR A 175 14.68 -15.35 -37.30
N TYR A 176 14.12 -16.07 -38.26
CA TYR A 176 12.67 -16.16 -38.42
C TYR A 176 12.22 -17.51 -38.95
N ASN A 177 10.92 -17.78 -38.77
CA ASN A 177 10.19 -18.87 -39.40
C ASN A 177 8.90 -18.31 -40.00
N GLU A 178 8.84 -18.27 -41.33
CA GLU A 178 7.70 -17.72 -42.06
C GLU A 178 6.41 -18.52 -41.83
N LEU A 179 6.49 -19.86 -41.74
CA LEU A 179 5.31 -20.71 -41.55
C LEU A 179 4.68 -20.54 -40.16
N ALA A 180 5.51 -20.32 -39.14
CA ALA A 180 5.06 -20.08 -37.76
C ALA A 180 4.75 -18.60 -37.47
N ASP A 181 5.05 -17.71 -38.41
CA ASP A 181 4.98 -16.25 -38.25
C ASP A 181 5.72 -15.74 -37.01
N ILE A 182 6.96 -16.22 -36.79
CA ILE A 182 7.80 -15.84 -35.64
C ILE A 182 9.14 -15.29 -36.13
N ALA A 183 9.61 -14.21 -35.50
CA ALA A 183 10.95 -13.69 -35.65
C ALA A 183 11.58 -13.40 -34.28
N ILE A 184 12.90 -13.57 -34.21
CA ILE A 184 13.72 -13.33 -33.03
C ILE A 184 14.95 -12.53 -33.46
N PHE A 185 15.32 -11.53 -32.67
CA PHE A 185 16.54 -10.75 -32.83
C PHE A 185 17.05 -10.30 -31.47
N LYS A 186 18.24 -9.68 -31.44
CA LYS A 186 18.87 -9.18 -30.23
C LYS A 186 19.08 -7.67 -30.31
N ILE A 187 18.91 -6.98 -29.19
CA ILE A 187 19.38 -5.60 -28.99
C ILE A 187 20.51 -5.58 -27.96
N GLU A 188 21.42 -4.62 -28.09
CA GLU A 188 22.48 -4.38 -27.10
C GLU A 188 22.00 -3.38 -26.05
N ALA A 189 21.43 -3.88 -24.96
CA ALA A 189 20.91 -3.08 -23.85
C ALA A 189 21.12 -3.78 -22.50
N ASP A 190 21.30 -2.97 -21.45
CA ASP A 190 21.49 -3.45 -20.07
C ASP A 190 20.23 -3.29 -19.22
N ASN A 191 20.15 -4.04 -18.12
CA ASN A 191 19.05 -3.97 -17.13
C ASN A 191 17.67 -4.24 -17.73
N LEU A 192 17.56 -5.20 -18.63
CA LEU A 192 16.31 -5.59 -19.26
C LEU A 192 15.46 -6.46 -18.34
N SER A 193 14.14 -6.29 -18.41
CA SER A 193 13.18 -7.17 -17.73
C SER A 193 12.75 -8.28 -18.68
N ALA A 194 13.35 -9.47 -18.55
CA ALA A 194 12.98 -10.61 -19.35
C ALA A 194 11.69 -11.28 -18.84
N LEU A 195 10.82 -11.65 -19.77
CA LEU A 195 9.59 -12.36 -19.47
C LEU A 195 9.84 -13.85 -19.32
N LYS A 196 9.22 -14.43 -18.29
CA LYS A 196 9.23 -15.87 -18.10
C LYS A 196 8.32 -16.55 -19.12
N ILE A 197 8.87 -17.46 -19.90
CA ILE A 197 8.11 -18.28 -20.84
C ILE A 197 7.31 -19.33 -20.05
N GLY A 198 5.99 -19.35 -20.27
CA GLY A 198 5.09 -20.35 -19.70
C GLY A 198 5.02 -21.64 -20.51
N ASN A 199 4.37 -22.67 -19.94
CA ASN A 199 4.10 -23.93 -20.64
C ASN A 199 2.69 -23.88 -21.27
N ALA A 200 2.62 -23.68 -22.59
CA ALA A 200 1.35 -23.63 -23.30
C ALA A 200 0.56 -24.96 -23.27
N SER A 201 1.24 -26.11 -23.11
CA SER A 201 0.57 -27.42 -23.03
C SER A 201 -0.19 -27.64 -21.72
N ALA A 202 0.03 -26.79 -20.72
CA ALA A 202 -0.70 -26.83 -19.45
C ALA A 202 -1.96 -25.96 -19.45
N LEU A 203 -2.19 -25.16 -20.50
CA LEU A 203 -3.38 -24.31 -20.62
C LEU A 203 -4.64 -25.15 -20.83
N ALA A 204 -5.75 -24.67 -20.29
CA ALA A 204 -7.10 -25.19 -20.49
C ALA A 204 -8.01 -24.13 -21.12
N VAL A 205 -9.03 -24.58 -21.87
CA VAL A 205 -10.10 -23.69 -22.33
C VAL A 205 -10.82 -23.13 -21.12
N GLY A 206 -11.00 -21.81 -21.09
CA GLY A 206 -11.56 -21.07 -19.96
C GLY A 206 -10.51 -20.43 -19.04
N ASP A 207 -9.22 -20.75 -19.20
CA ASP A 207 -8.15 -20.08 -18.44
C ASP A 207 -8.13 -18.59 -18.75
N TRP A 208 -7.97 -17.76 -17.72
CA TRP A 208 -7.81 -16.33 -17.87
C TRP A 208 -6.49 -15.99 -18.56
N VAL A 209 -6.54 -15.04 -19.49
CA VAL A 209 -5.38 -14.51 -20.21
C VAL A 209 -5.43 -13.00 -20.29
N VAL A 210 -4.27 -12.38 -20.43
CA VAL A 210 -4.13 -10.95 -20.74
C VAL A 210 -3.27 -10.82 -21.98
N ALA A 211 -3.83 -10.28 -23.06
CA ALA A 211 -3.09 -9.90 -24.24
C ALA A 211 -2.47 -8.51 -24.02
N MET A 212 -1.16 -8.39 -24.19
CA MET A 212 -0.42 -7.13 -24.01
C MET A 212 0.41 -6.79 -25.24
N GLY A 213 0.49 -5.51 -25.59
CA GLY A 213 1.31 -5.04 -26.71
C GLY A 213 1.46 -3.51 -26.74
N ASN A 214 2.41 -3.02 -27.54
CA ASN A 214 2.73 -1.60 -27.74
C ASN A 214 2.94 -1.29 -29.23
N SER A 215 1.99 -1.65 -30.09
CA SER A 215 2.15 -1.55 -31.55
C SER A 215 2.10 -0.15 -32.13
N LEU A 216 1.81 0.90 -31.35
CA LEU A 216 1.75 2.29 -31.85
C LEU A 216 2.73 3.21 -31.13
N ASP A 217 3.62 2.63 -30.30
CA ASP A 217 4.54 3.40 -29.46
C ASP A 217 3.85 4.42 -28.52
N MET A 218 2.58 4.18 -28.20
CA MET A 218 1.75 5.01 -27.32
C MET A 218 1.74 4.50 -25.86
N GLY A 219 2.49 3.43 -25.60
CA GLY A 219 2.53 2.72 -24.32
C GLY A 219 1.86 1.37 -24.39
N VAL A 220 2.14 0.53 -23.40
CA VAL A 220 1.60 -0.83 -23.30
C VAL A 220 0.07 -0.77 -23.12
N SER A 221 -0.63 -1.45 -24.02
CA SER A 221 -2.05 -1.74 -23.93
C SER A 221 -2.26 -3.17 -23.45
N ALA A 222 -3.31 -3.39 -22.65
CA ALA A 222 -3.67 -4.70 -22.14
C ALA A 222 -5.16 -4.98 -22.36
N LYS A 223 -5.48 -6.22 -22.69
CA LYS A 223 -6.86 -6.73 -22.85
C LYS A 223 -6.99 -8.07 -22.17
N GLU A 224 -7.91 -8.18 -21.23
CA GLU A 224 -8.26 -9.44 -20.58
C GLU A 224 -9.17 -10.31 -21.47
N GLY A 225 -9.10 -11.61 -21.24
CA GLY A 225 -9.95 -12.59 -21.90
C GLY A 225 -9.78 -13.98 -21.29
N ILE A 226 -10.33 -14.96 -21.98
CA ILE A 226 -10.14 -16.38 -21.65
C ILE A 226 -9.60 -17.13 -22.86
N VAL A 227 -8.89 -18.23 -22.62
CA VAL A 227 -8.54 -19.20 -23.66
C VAL A 227 -9.83 -19.77 -24.24
N SER A 228 -10.12 -19.46 -25.50
CA SER A 228 -11.32 -19.95 -26.19
C SER A 228 -11.11 -21.31 -26.86
N GLN A 229 -9.89 -21.61 -27.31
CA GLN A 229 -9.54 -22.84 -28.02
C GLN A 229 -8.05 -23.17 -27.84
N LEU A 230 -7.70 -24.45 -27.95
CA LEU A 230 -6.32 -24.97 -27.92
C LEU A 230 -6.03 -25.77 -29.20
N HIS A 231 -4.74 -25.88 -29.56
CA HIS A 231 -4.25 -26.66 -30.71
C HIS A 231 -4.86 -26.24 -32.05
N VAL A 232 -5.04 -24.93 -32.25
CA VAL A 232 -5.50 -24.38 -33.52
C VAL A 232 -4.27 -24.18 -34.42
N SER A 233 -4.26 -24.85 -35.56
CA SER A 233 -3.24 -24.74 -36.61
C SER A 233 -3.87 -24.26 -37.91
#